data_AF-A0A401ZNF9-F1
#
_entry.id   AF-A0A401ZNF9-F1
#
_cell.length_a   1.000
_cell.length_b   1.000
_cell.length_c   1.000
_cell.angle_alpha   90.00
_cell.angle_beta   90.00
_cell.angle_gamma   90.00
#
_symmetry.space_group_name_H-M   'P 1'
#
loop_
_entity.id
_entity.type
_entity.pdbx_description
1 polymer ?
#
loop_
_entity_poly.entity_id
_entity_poly.type
_entity_poly.pdbx_seq_one_letter_code
_entity_poly.pdbx_strand_id
1 'polypeptide(L)'
;MSNQKQDQRTITEQYTFLLQNLNDLILSYLFQGRLNQAHQLLDTGMQLIEEEAWVSPQARSSFLLHAGILQAKSIIYLGHEPTTALATLSQARELAETIDDEKLLINIIDWIGQALYFQALNTSEDEADFQISLQYFNDALERRQQNNDAWSICESIFNIGRLHQNTGDNSQAYTHFAKALEIAEVQNHQILMAEILLHLGVCIQEMGKLEEARSSLMLGMTMREELNIRVDLPFTYMNMGDLEQEMQNMEQAELYYRKAATLAQEMELPIPYIFALLSIGYLHLAQEQPTRALASFETARHMATRHSVSYVLAVTSTAQTEARTRIS
;
A
#
# COMPACT_ATOMS: atom_id res chain seq x y z
N MET A 1 37.52 11.65 -31.11
CA MET A 1 36.23 12.24 -30.66
C MET A 1 35.01 11.37 -30.97
N SER A 2 34.97 10.57 -32.06
CA SER A 2 33.81 9.67 -32.30
C SER A 2 33.75 8.47 -31.33
N ASN A 3 34.90 7.84 -31.02
CA ASN A 3 34.91 6.67 -30.12
C ASN A 3 34.49 7.01 -28.68
N GLN A 4 34.97 8.10 -28.10
CA GLN A 4 34.60 8.51 -26.73
C GLN A 4 33.09 8.78 -26.56
N LYS A 5 32.42 9.35 -27.58
CA LYS A 5 30.96 9.56 -27.53
C LYS A 5 30.20 8.24 -27.66
N GLN A 6 30.72 7.30 -28.45
CA GLN A 6 30.14 5.98 -28.61
C GLN A 6 30.31 5.12 -27.35
N ASP A 7 31.47 5.22 -26.69
CA ASP A 7 31.76 4.56 -25.42
C ASP A 7 30.86 5.12 -24.30
N GLN A 8 30.72 6.45 -24.21
CA GLN A 8 29.83 7.09 -23.22
C GLN A 8 28.36 6.68 -23.42
N ARG A 9 27.87 6.67 -24.65
CA ARG A 9 26.51 6.21 -24.96
C ARG A 9 26.28 4.76 -24.51
N THR A 10 27.25 3.90 -24.78
CA THR A 10 27.18 2.47 -24.39
C THR A 10 27.13 2.33 -22.86
N ILE A 11 27.94 3.12 -22.13
CA ILE A 11 27.92 3.13 -20.66
C ILE A 11 26.56 3.61 -20.14
N THR A 12 25.99 4.69 -20.69
CA THR A 12 24.67 5.19 -20.28
C THR A 12 23.55 4.18 -20.52
N GLU A 13 23.60 3.45 -21.63
CA GLU A 13 22.66 2.36 -21.91
C GLU A 13 22.80 1.22 -20.89
N GLN A 14 24.03 0.86 -20.49
CA GLN A 14 24.29 -0.14 -19.45
C GLN A 14 23.75 0.28 -18.08
N TYR A 15 23.96 1.53 -17.67
CA TYR A 15 23.42 2.05 -16.41
C TYR A 15 21.89 2.06 -16.42
N THR A 16 21.28 2.47 -17.54
CA THR A 16 19.81 2.47 -17.69
C THR A 16 19.26 1.05 -17.52
N PHE A 17 19.86 0.06 -18.19
CA PHE A 17 19.46 -1.33 -18.06
C PHE A 17 19.68 -1.88 -16.64
N LEU A 18 20.81 -1.54 -16.01
CA LEU A 18 21.09 -1.95 -14.63
C LEU A 18 20.03 -1.44 -13.64
N LEU A 19 19.67 -0.15 -13.74
CA LEU A 19 18.65 0.46 -12.88
C LEU A 19 17.26 -0.14 -13.09
N GLN A 20 16.90 -0.49 -14.34
CA GLN A 20 15.64 -1.20 -14.63
C GLN A 20 15.60 -2.58 -13.96
N ASN A 21 16.66 -3.37 -14.09
CA ASN A 21 16.72 -4.69 -13.44
C ASN A 21 16.75 -4.59 -11.90
N LEU A 22 17.40 -3.55 -11.36
CA LEU A 22 17.34 -3.25 -9.93
C LEU A 22 15.90 -2.97 -9.48
N ASN A 23 15.15 -2.16 -10.22
CA ASN A 23 13.75 -1.89 -9.94
C ASN A 23 12.89 -3.16 -9.95
N ASP A 24 13.06 -4.02 -10.96
CA ASP A 24 12.32 -5.27 -11.06
C ASP A 24 12.61 -6.19 -9.86
N LEU A 25 13.87 -6.26 -9.43
CA LEU A 25 14.26 -7.05 -8.27
C LEU A 25 13.75 -6.45 -6.95
N ILE A 26 13.79 -5.12 -6.81
CA ILE A 26 13.20 -4.39 -5.68
C ILE A 26 11.71 -4.70 -5.56
N LEU A 27 10.97 -4.61 -6.67
CA LEU A 27 9.55 -4.90 -6.73
C LEU A 27 9.25 -6.37 -6.39
N SER A 28 10.07 -7.30 -6.90
CA SER A 28 9.95 -8.71 -6.55
C SER A 28 10.16 -8.96 -5.05
N TYR A 29 11.17 -8.33 -4.44
CA TYR A 29 11.36 -8.43 -3.00
C TYR A 29 10.23 -7.79 -2.20
N LEU A 30 9.73 -6.64 -2.63
CA LEU A 30 8.55 -6.03 -2.03
C LEU A 30 7.35 -6.99 -2.04
N PHE A 31 7.00 -7.59 -3.18
CA PHE A 31 5.87 -8.54 -3.26
C PHE A 31 6.05 -9.77 -2.37
N GLN A 32 7.29 -10.22 -2.18
CA GLN A 32 7.61 -11.34 -1.30
C GLN A 32 7.67 -10.95 0.20
N GLY A 33 7.37 -9.69 0.56
CA GLY A 33 7.48 -9.19 1.93
C GLY A 33 8.92 -9.01 2.42
N ARG A 34 9.89 -8.99 1.50
CA ARG A 34 11.33 -8.91 1.76
C ARG A 34 11.83 -7.46 1.76
N LEU A 35 11.17 -6.58 2.52
CA LEU A 35 11.42 -5.13 2.43
C LEU A 35 12.84 -4.71 2.83
N ASN A 36 13.48 -5.40 3.79
CA ASN A 36 14.87 -5.11 4.14
C ASN A 36 15.82 -5.32 2.95
N GLN A 37 15.62 -6.38 2.16
CA GLN A 37 16.41 -6.62 0.96
C GLN A 37 16.03 -5.66 -0.18
N ALA A 38 14.76 -5.29 -0.29
CA ALA A 38 14.32 -4.26 -1.23
C ALA A 38 15.01 -2.90 -0.94
N HIS A 39 15.10 -2.49 0.33
CA HIS A 39 15.78 -1.25 0.74
C HIS A 39 17.30 -1.30 0.53
N GLN A 40 17.95 -2.45 0.77
CA GLN A 40 19.39 -2.59 0.47
C GLN A 40 19.71 -2.41 -1.03
N LEU A 41 18.85 -2.94 -1.91
CA LEU A 41 18.98 -2.73 -3.34
C LEU A 41 18.64 -1.29 -3.73
N LEU A 42 17.63 -0.70 -3.08
CA LEU A 42 17.30 0.71 -3.26
C LEU A 42 18.52 1.58 -2.93
N ASP A 43 19.17 1.40 -1.79
CA ASP A 43 20.36 2.16 -1.39
C ASP A 43 21.48 2.04 -2.44
N THR A 44 21.66 0.85 -2.99
CA THR A 44 22.64 0.61 -4.07
C THR A 44 22.29 1.41 -5.32
N GLY A 45 21.03 1.39 -5.75
CA GLY A 45 20.60 2.16 -6.90
C GLY A 45 20.61 3.67 -6.67
N MET A 46 20.31 4.13 -5.44
CA MET A 46 20.42 5.54 -5.05
C MET A 46 21.86 6.06 -5.19
N GLN A 47 22.87 5.25 -4.83
CA GLN A 47 24.28 5.59 -5.07
C GLN A 47 24.61 5.64 -6.57
N LEU A 48 24.09 4.70 -7.37
CA LEU A 48 24.36 4.67 -8.81
C LEU A 48 23.81 5.90 -9.54
N ILE A 49 22.65 6.42 -9.14
CA ILE A 49 22.05 7.59 -9.79
C ILE A 49 22.74 8.92 -9.44
N GLU A 50 23.69 8.95 -8.51
CA GLU A 50 24.55 10.11 -8.24
C GLU A 50 25.60 10.33 -9.34
N GLU A 51 25.88 9.30 -10.16
CA GLU A 51 26.84 9.35 -11.27
C GLU A 51 26.25 10.06 -12.50
N GLU A 52 26.11 11.39 -12.43
CA GLU A 52 25.46 12.22 -13.47
C GLU A 52 26.10 12.11 -14.87
N ALA A 53 27.38 11.74 -14.93
CA ALA A 53 28.10 11.54 -16.20
C ALA A 53 27.57 10.35 -17.00
N TRP A 54 27.00 9.35 -16.32
CA TRP A 54 26.65 8.05 -16.89
C TRP A 54 25.16 7.77 -16.84
N VAL A 55 24.43 8.30 -15.86
CA VAL A 55 22.99 8.08 -15.73
C VAL A 55 22.22 9.19 -16.44
N SER A 56 21.37 8.81 -17.40
CA SER A 56 20.52 9.78 -18.07
C SER A 56 19.51 10.40 -17.10
N PRO A 57 19.13 11.68 -17.26
CA PRO A 57 18.05 12.31 -16.48
C PRO A 57 16.75 11.48 -16.45
N GLN A 58 16.39 10.86 -17.59
CA GLN A 58 15.27 9.95 -17.70
C GLN A 58 15.39 8.73 -16.76
N ALA A 59 16.52 8.01 -16.84
CA ALA A 59 16.75 6.84 -16.02
C ALA A 59 16.79 7.19 -14.52
N ARG A 60 17.37 8.35 -14.18
CA ARG A 60 17.41 8.87 -12.81
C ARG A 60 16.01 9.19 -12.27
N SER A 61 15.20 9.94 -13.02
CA SER A 61 13.82 10.25 -12.58
C SER A 61 12.97 8.98 -12.46
N SER A 62 13.09 8.06 -13.43
CA SER A 62 12.41 6.77 -13.37
C SER A 62 12.83 5.95 -12.15
N PHE A 63 14.12 5.91 -11.79
CA PHE A 63 14.57 5.20 -10.59
C PHE A 63 14.07 5.88 -9.31
N LEU A 64 14.11 7.22 -9.24
CA LEU A 64 13.57 7.99 -8.11
C LEU A 64 12.06 7.76 -7.92
N LEU A 65 11.29 7.62 -9.00
CA LEU A 65 9.88 7.21 -8.90
C LEU A 65 9.76 5.86 -8.17
N HIS A 66 10.47 4.82 -8.62
CA HIS A 66 10.40 3.48 -8.00
C HIS A 66 10.91 3.47 -6.56
N ALA A 67 11.92 4.27 -6.26
CA ALA A 67 12.39 4.53 -4.91
C ALA A 67 11.28 5.12 -4.03
N GLY A 68 10.60 6.16 -4.53
CA GLY A 68 9.45 6.79 -3.89
C GLY A 68 8.31 5.81 -3.64
N ILE A 69 8.03 4.91 -4.58
CA ILE A 69 7.02 3.83 -4.45
C ILE A 69 7.34 2.92 -3.26
N LEU A 70 8.57 2.40 -3.19
CA LEU A 70 8.98 1.51 -2.09
C LEU A 70 8.93 2.25 -0.75
N GLN A 71 9.40 3.49 -0.71
CA GLN A 71 9.38 4.32 0.50
C GLN A 71 7.94 4.62 0.95
N ALA A 72 7.04 4.96 0.02
CA ALA A 72 5.62 5.18 0.32
C ALA A 72 4.96 3.91 0.86
N LYS A 73 5.19 2.75 0.24
CA LYS A 73 4.69 1.46 0.76
C LYS A 73 5.28 1.09 2.12
N SER A 74 6.51 1.52 2.42
CA SER A 74 7.13 1.29 3.73
C SER A 74 6.42 2.04 4.86
N ILE A 75 5.63 3.07 4.56
CA ILE A 75 4.77 3.74 5.55
C ILE A 75 3.76 2.74 6.13
N ILE A 76 3.06 2.00 5.28
CA ILE A 76 1.97 1.09 5.69
C ILE A 76 2.43 -0.30 6.13
N TYR A 77 3.66 -0.72 5.78
CA TYR A 77 4.18 -2.02 6.21
C TYR A 77 5.15 -1.91 7.39
N LEU A 78 6.07 -0.93 7.34
CA LEU A 78 7.15 -0.76 8.31
C LEU A 78 6.91 0.38 9.31
N GLY A 79 5.98 1.29 9.02
CA GLY A 79 5.74 2.48 9.84
C GLY A 79 6.78 3.58 9.60
N HIS A 80 7.40 3.61 8.42
CA HIS A 80 8.33 4.68 8.06
C HIS A 80 7.60 6.03 7.92
N GLU A 81 8.31 7.11 8.22
CA GLU A 81 7.79 8.47 8.04
C GLU A 81 7.57 8.80 6.55
N PRO A 82 6.50 9.53 6.20
CA PRO A 82 6.16 9.85 4.82
C PRO A 82 7.16 10.83 4.17
N THR A 83 7.92 11.57 4.98
CA THR A 83 8.81 12.65 4.54
C THR A 83 9.85 12.19 3.53
N THR A 84 10.44 11.01 3.72
CA THR A 84 11.43 10.45 2.79
C THR A 84 10.80 10.15 1.43
N ALA A 85 9.63 9.53 1.39
CA ALA A 85 8.93 9.20 0.15
C ALA A 85 8.57 10.48 -0.63
N LEU A 86 8.00 11.48 0.07
CA LEU A 86 7.62 12.76 -0.54
C LEU A 86 8.83 13.54 -1.06
N ALA A 87 9.95 13.52 -0.34
CA ALA A 87 11.18 14.16 -0.79
C ALA A 87 11.73 13.50 -2.06
N THR A 88 11.80 12.17 -2.11
CA THR A 88 12.27 11.42 -3.27
C THR A 88 11.36 11.63 -4.48
N LEU A 89 10.03 11.58 -4.29
CA LEU A 89 9.06 11.83 -5.36
C LEU A 89 9.12 13.29 -5.85
N SER A 90 9.38 14.25 -4.98
CA SER A 90 9.56 15.65 -5.38
C SER A 90 10.80 15.84 -6.26
N GLN A 91 11.91 15.17 -5.93
CA GLN A 91 13.11 15.15 -6.79
C GLN A 91 12.84 14.48 -8.14
N ALA A 92 12.10 13.36 -8.14
CA ALA A 92 11.67 12.71 -9.38
C ALA A 92 10.86 13.67 -10.25
N ARG A 93 9.95 14.43 -9.63
CA ARG A 93 9.05 15.39 -10.30
C ARG A 93 9.82 16.51 -10.98
N GLU A 94 10.72 17.18 -10.25
CA GLU A 94 11.55 18.26 -10.80
C GLU A 94 12.35 17.79 -12.02
N LEU A 95 12.88 16.57 -11.97
CA LEU A 95 13.62 16.00 -13.07
C LEU A 95 12.73 15.62 -14.25
N ALA A 96 11.52 15.07 -14.00
CA ALA A 96 10.53 14.77 -15.03
C ALA A 96 10.04 16.04 -15.76
N GLU A 97 9.83 17.14 -15.01
CA GLU A 97 9.50 18.46 -15.56
C GLU A 97 10.65 19.00 -16.43
N THR A 98 11.90 18.84 -15.99
CA THR A 98 13.09 19.33 -16.72
C THR A 98 13.29 18.60 -18.05
N ILE A 99 12.94 17.32 -18.13
CA ILE A 99 13.09 16.49 -19.33
C ILE A 99 11.83 16.44 -20.20
N ASP A 100 10.77 17.14 -19.80
CA ASP A 100 9.48 17.19 -20.49
C ASP A 100 8.84 15.79 -20.70
N ASP A 101 8.99 14.90 -19.72
CA ASP A 101 8.33 13.58 -19.73
C ASP A 101 7.01 13.62 -18.96
N GLU A 102 5.95 13.95 -19.69
CA GLU A 102 4.59 14.04 -19.15
C GLU A 102 4.09 12.69 -18.61
N LYS A 103 4.46 11.57 -19.23
CA LYS A 103 4.00 10.24 -18.77
C LYS A 103 4.60 9.91 -17.41
N LEU A 104 5.90 10.20 -17.24
CA LEU A 104 6.58 10.01 -15.97
C LEU A 104 6.05 10.97 -14.90
N LEU A 105 5.82 12.24 -15.27
CA LEU A 105 5.27 13.26 -14.38
C LEU A 105 3.91 12.85 -13.81
N ILE A 106 2.99 12.37 -14.66
CA ILE A 106 1.67 11.88 -14.25
C ILE A 106 1.78 10.78 -13.18
N ASN A 107 2.68 9.81 -13.38
CA ASN A 107 2.85 8.71 -12.43
C ASN A 107 3.46 9.18 -11.11
N ILE A 108 4.36 10.16 -11.15
CA ILE A 108 4.92 10.79 -9.94
C ILE A 108 3.83 11.55 -9.18
N ILE A 109 2.97 12.30 -9.87
CA ILE A 109 1.83 13.02 -9.27
C ILE A 109 0.90 12.03 -8.55
N ASP A 110 0.53 10.92 -9.19
CA ASP A 110 -0.30 9.89 -8.56
C ASP A 110 0.37 9.30 -7.30
N TRP A 111 1.66 8.98 -7.36
CA TRP A 111 2.39 8.43 -6.21
C TRP A 111 2.63 9.43 -5.07
N ILE A 112 2.73 10.73 -5.37
CA ILE A 112 2.69 11.78 -4.34
C ILE A 112 1.32 11.75 -3.64
N GLY A 113 0.23 11.65 -4.41
CA GLY A 113 -1.12 11.45 -3.89
C GLY A 113 -1.22 10.22 -2.99
N GLN A 114 -0.63 9.08 -3.38
CA GLN A 114 -0.62 7.86 -2.58
C GLN A 114 0.19 8.00 -1.28
N ALA A 115 1.37 8.63 -1.33
CA ALA A 115 2.18 8.87 -0.15
C ALA A 115 1.46 9.80 0.86
N LEU A 116 0.78 10.83 0.37
CA LEU A 116 -0.06 11.72 1.19
C LEU A 116 -1.28 10.99 1.76
N TYR A 117 -1.90 10.10 0.99
CA TYR A 117 -2.98 9.24 1.48
C TYR A 117 -2.49 8.31 2.61
N PHE A 118 -1.32 7.68 2.47
CA PHE A 118 -0.75 6.87 3.54
C PHE A 118 -0.39 7.69 4.77
N GLN A 119 0.08 8.92 4.58
CA GLN A 119 0.28 9.86 5.68
C GLN A 119 -1.05 10.17 6.37
N ALA A 120 -2.11 10.47 5.62
CA ALA A 120 -3.44 10.75 6.16
C ALA A 120 -3.98 9.57 6.98
N LEU A 121 -3.83 8.32 6.48
CA LEU A 121 -4.19 7.12 7.25
C LEU A 121 -3.49 7.02 8.60
N ASN A 122 -2.27 7.57 8.72
CA ASN A 122 -1.53 7.59 9.97
C ASN A 122 -1.93 8.77 10.86
N THR A 123 -2.24 9.93 10.31
CA THR A 123 -2.41 11.16 11.10
C THR A 123 -3.86 11.52 11.40
N SER A 124 -4.80 11.07 10.57
CA SER A 124 -6.09 11.76 10.46
C SER A 124 -7.09 11.35 11.54
N GLU A 125 -7.46 12.34 12.35
CA GLU A 125 -8.84 12.55 12.81
C GLU A 125 -9.59 13.56 11.89
N ASP A 126 -8.96 14.05 10.80
CA ASP A 126 -9.44 15.18 9.98
C ASP A 126 -9.57 14.84 8.48
N GLU A 127 -10.72 15.18 7.89
CA GLU A 127 -11.02 15.05 6.45
C GLU A 127 -10.08 15.89 5.56
N ALA A 128 -9.47 16.95 6.10
CA ALA A 128 -8.61 17.87 5.36
C ALA A 128 -7.37 17.19 4.75
N ASP A 129 -6.78 16.21 5.44
CA ASP A 129 -5.57 15.51 4.96
C ASP A 129 -5.88 14.66 3.70
N PHE A 130 -7.05 14.03 3.66
CA PHE A 130 -7.48 13.27 2.48
C PHE A 130 -7.77 14.19 1.29
N GLN A 131 -8.26 15.41 1.50
CA GLN A 131 -8.55 16.35 0.39
C GLN A 131 -7.32 16.67 -0.46
N ILE A 132 -6.13 16.76 0.16
CA ILE A 132 -4.89 17.00 -0.59
C ILE A 132 -4.60 15.82 -1.51
N SER A 133 -4.68 14.59 -0.99
CA SER A 133 -4.49 13.38 -1.81
C SER A 133 -5.51 13.29 -2.96
N LEU A 134 -6.78 13.63 -2.70
CA LEU A 134 -7.83 13.68 -3.72
C LEU A 134 -7.49 14.63 -4.88
N GLN A 135 -6.89 15.79 -4.58
CA GLN A 135 -6.46 16.74 -5.62
C GLN A 135 -5.39 16.12 -6.53
N TYR A 136 -4.39 15.45 -5.96
CA TYR A 136 -3.36 14.75 -6.74
C TYR A 136 -3.95 13.63 -7.62
N PHE A 137 -4.88 12.83 -7.08
CA PHE A 137 -5.51 11.77 -7.87
C PHE A 137 -6.39 12.32 -9.00
N ASN A 138 -7.11 13.42 -8.77
CA ASN A 138 -7.92 14.06 -9.81
C ASN A 138 -7.04 14.69 -10.91
N ASP A 139 -5.93 15.36 -10.55
CA ASP A 139 -4.97 15.90 -11.53
C ASP A 139 -4.38 14.76 -12.39
N ALA A 140 -3.91 13.69 -11.75
CA ALA A 140 -3.43 12.51 -12.46
C ALA A 140 -4.51 11.91 -13.37
N LEU A 141 -5.74 11.75 -12.89
CA LEU A 141 -6.86 11.22 -13.67
C LEU A 141 -7.17 12.06 -14.91
N GLU A 142 -7.25 13.38 -14.76
CA GLU A 142 -7.53 14.30 -15.88
C GLU A 142 -6.47 14.18 -16.97
N ARG A 143 -5.19 14.19 -16.59
CA ARG A 143 -4.08 14.04 -17.54
C ARG A 143 -4.04 12.65 -18.20
N ARG A 144 -4.32 11.59 -17.43
CA ARG A 144 -4.42 10.20 -17.94
C ARG A 144 -5.56 10.06 -18.95
N GLN A 145 -6.70 10.73 -18.73
CA GLN A 145 -7.81 10.79 -19.68
C GLN A 145 -7.43 11.51 -20.97
N GLN A 146 -6.75 12.66 -20.88
CA GLN A 146 -6.25 13.38 -22.05
C GLN A 146 -5.29 12.53 -22.89
N ASN A 147 -4.48 11.71 -22.23
CA ASN A 147 -3.52 10.80 -22.87
C ASN A 147 -4.13 9.45 -23.32
N ASN A 148 -5.41 9.20 -23.05
CA ASN A 148 -6.11 7.93 -23.33
C ASN A 148 -5.40 6.69 -22.74
N ASP A 149 -4.75 6.84 -21.59
CA ASP A 149 -4.06 5.73 -20.90
C ASP A 149 -5.06 4.96 -20.02
N ALA A 150 -5.81 4.05 -20.63
CA ALA A 150 -6.85 3.28 -19.93
C ALA A 150 -6.30 2.50 -18.72
N TRP A 151 -5.07 2.00 -18.82
CA TRP A 151 -4.40 1.28 -17.73
C TRP A 151 -4.23 2.19 -16.51
N SER A 152 -3.66 3.38 -16.70
CA SER A 152 -3.42 4.32 -15.62
C SER A 152 -4.70 5.05 -15.16
N ILE A 153 -5.70 5.24 -16.02
CA ILE A 153 -7.02 5.74 -15.60
C ILE A 153 -7.64 4.81 -14.54
N CYS A 154 -7.49 3.49 -14.69
CA CYS A 154 -7.95 2.51 -13.72
C CYS A 154 -7.35 2.75 -12.33
N GLU A 155 -6.03 2.95 -12.25
CA GLU A 155 -5.31 3.21 -11.00
C GLU A 155 -5.83 4.47 -10.28
N SER A 156 -6.01 5.58 -11.00
CA SER A 156 -6.51 6.81 -10.38
C SER A 156 -7.96 6.66 -9.87
N ILE A 157 -8.82 5.99 -10.64
CA ILE A 157 -10.21 5.72 -10.20
C ILE A 157 -10.20 4.84 -8.95
N PHE A 158 -9.36 3.81 -8.92
CA PHE A 158 -9.18 2.95 -7.76
C PHE A 158 -8.72 3.76 -6.53
N ASN A 159 -7.71 4.61 -6.67
CA ASN A 159 -7.19 5.45 -5.59
C ASN A 159 -8.26 6.42 -5.04
N ILE A 160 -9.08 7.02 -5.91
CA ILE A 160 -10.22 7.85 -5.49
C ILE A 160 -11.26 7.02 -4.72
N GLY A 161 -11.53 5.79 -5.17
CA GLY A 161 -12.41 4.85 -4.45
C GLY A 161 -11.92 4.55 -3.04
N ARG A 162 -10.61 4.32 -2.85
CA ARG A 162 -10.00 4.12 -1.52
C ARG A 162 -10.21 5.32 -0.63
N LEU A 163 -10.07 6.53 -1.17
CA LEU A 163 -10.29 7.74 -0.40
C LEU A 163 -11.73 7.81 0.13
N HIS A 164 -12.71 7.63 -0.76
CA HIS A 164 -14.13 7.59 -0.35
C HIS A 164 -14.41 6.52 0.70
N GLN A 165 -13.79 5.34 0.57
CA GLN A 165 -13.95 4.27 1.56
C GLN A 165 -13.45 4.70 2.95
N ASN A 166 -12.29 5.35 3.04
CA ASN A 166 -11.73 5.76 4.34
C ASN A 166 -12.44 6.98 4.94
N THR A 167 -13.06 7.83 4.11
CA THR A 167 -13.91 8.92 4.60
C THR A 167 -15.34 8.46 4.90
N GLY A 168 -15.63 7.15 4.84
CA GLY A 168 -16.94 6.56 5.17
C GLY A 168 -18.00 6.64 4.08
N ASP A 169 -17.68 7.14 2.88
CA ASP A 169 -18.60 7.15 1.73
C ASP A 169 -18.51 5.83 0.94
N ASN A 170 -19.00 4.75 1.55
CA ASN A 170 -18.97 3.41 0.97
C ASN A 170 -19.74 3.29 -0.36
N SER A 171 -20.71 4.16 -0.61
CA SER A 171 -21.49 4.19 -1.86
C SER A 171 -20.65 4.73 -3.02
N GLN A 172 -19.97 5.87 -2.81
CA GLN A 172 -19.03 6.40 -3.80
C GLN A 172 -17.85 5.45 -3.98
N ALA A 173 -17.31 4.89 -2.90
CA ALA A 173 -16.22 3.92 -2.97
C ALA A 173 -16.58 2.73 -3.87
N TYR A 174 -17.73 2.09 -3.64
CA TYR A 174 -18.23 0.99 -4.47
C TYR A 174 -18.35 1.38 -5.94
N THR A 175 -18.90 2.57 -6.21
CA THR A 175 -19.07 3.07 -7.60
C THR A 175 -17.73 3.21 -8.32
N HIS A 176 -16.73 3.79 -7.65
CA HIS A 176 -15.39 3.95 -8.20
C HIS A 176 -14.70 2.60 -8.40
N PHE A 177 -14.77 1.71 -7.41
CA PHE A 177 -14.17 0.38 -7.52
C PHE A 177 -14.81 -0.48 -8.61
N ALA A 178 -16.13 -0.46 -8.75
CA ALA A 178 -16.83 -1.18 -9.82
C ALA A 178 -16.40 -0.70 -11.21
N LYS A 179 -16.29 0.62 -11.38
CA LYS A 179 -15.77 1.22 -12.62
C LYS A 179 -14.31 0.86 -12.87
N ALA A 180 -13.47 0.88 -11.84
CA ALA A 180 -12.08 0.47 -11.96
C ALA A 180 -11.98 -1.02 -12.35
N LEU A 181 -12.80 -1.89 -11.77
CA LEU A 181 -12.81 -3.32 -12.08
C LEU A 181 -13.11 -3.59 -13.55
N GLU A 182 -14.14 -2.94 -14.11
CA GLU A 182 -14.50 -3.06 -15.54
C GLU A 182 -13.30 -2.72 -16.44
N ILE A 183 -12.60 -1.63 -16.13
CA ILE A 183 -11.41 -1.22 -16.89
C ILE A 183 -10.28 -2.25 -16.70
N ALA A 184 -10.05 -2.69 -15.46
CA ALA A 184 -9.00 -3.63 -15.13
C ALA A 184 -9.19 -4.99 -15.84
N GLU A 185 -10.44 -5.46 -15.96
CA GLU A 185 -10.80 -6.66 -16.72
C GLU A 185 -10.48 -6.52 -18.21
N VAL A 186 -10.90 -5.40 -18.83
CA VAL A 186 -10.64 -5.13 -20.25
C VAL A 186 -9.13 -5.01 -20.53
N GLN A 187 -8.38 -4.43 -19.60
CA GLN A 187 -6.92 -4.25 -19.72
C GLN A 187 -6.11 -5.46 -19.24
N ASN A 188 -6.76 -6.49 -18.68
CA ASN A 188 -6.10 -7.63 -18.02
C ASN A 188 -5.09 -7.20 -16.93
N HIS A 189 -5.44 -6.18 -16.13
CA HIS A 189 -4.60 -5.65 -15.07
C HIS A 189 -4.71 -6.49 -13.78
N GLN A 190 -4.18 -7.72 -13.81
CA GLN A 190 -4.42 -8.72 -12.76
C GLN A 190 -4.07 -8.26 -11.33
N ILE A 191 -2.96 -7.53 -11.15
CA ILE A 191 -2.55 -7.01 -9.83
C ILE A 191 -3.62 -6.07 -9.24
N LEU A 192 -4.06 -5.09 -10.04
CA LEU A 192 -5.04 -4.10 -9.61
C LEU A 192 -6.43 -4.71 -9.49
N MET A 193 -6.80 -5.67 -10.35
CA MET A 193 -8.03 -6.46 -10.20
C MET A 193 -8.11 -7.13 -8.83
N ALA A 194 -7.03 -7.79 -8.39
CA ALA A 194 -6.98 -8.45 -7.09
C ALA A 194 -7.19 -7.47 -5.94
N GLU A 195 -6.60 -6.26 -6.04
CA GLU A 195 -6.75 -5.20 -5.04
C GLU A 195 -8.17 -4.62 -5.04
N ILE A 196 -8.72 -4.31 -6.21
CA ILE A 196 -10.08 -3.78 -6.37
C ILE A 196 -11.11 -4.76 -5.79
N LEU A 197 -11.00 -6.05 -6.08
CA LEU A 197 -11.92 -7.08 -5.57
C LEU A 197 -11.94 -7.16 -4.04
N LEU A 198 -10.81 -6.91 -3.39
CA LEU A 198 -10.74 -6.89 -1.93
C LEU A 198 -11.43 -5.66 -1.35
N HIS A 199 -11.21 -4.49 -1.97
CA HIS A 199 -11.89 -3.27 -1.56
C HIS A 199 -13.40 -3.31 -1.82
N LEU A 200 -13.83 -3.87 -2.96
CA LEU A 200 -15.24 -4.15 -3.25
C LEU A 200 -15.85 -5.09 -2.21
N GLY A 201 -15.14 -6.18 -1.85
CA GLY A 201 -15.59 -7.11 -0.84
C GLY A 201 -15.90 -6.43 0.49
N VAL A 202 -15.01 -5.52 0.94
CA VAL A 202 -15.24 -4.71 2.15
C VAL A 202 -16.45 -3.78 1.97
N CYS A 203 -16.58 -3.06 0.85
CA CYS A 203 -17.76 -2.21 0.62
C CYS A 203 -19.07 -3.01 0.61
N ILE A 204 -19.07 -4.21 0.03
CA ILE A 204 -20.23 -5.11 -0.03
C ILE A 204 -20.57 -5.67 1.36
N GLN A 205 -19.55 -5.95 2.18
CA GLN A 205 -19.71 -6.35 3.57
C GLN A 205 -20.42 -5.26 4.37
N GLU A 206 -19.96 -4.00 4.26
CA GLU A 206 -20.60 -2.83 4.90
C GLU A 206 -22.05 -2.60 4.46
N MET A 207 -22.44 -3.12 3.29
CA MET A 207 -23.83 -3.12 2.81
C MET A 207 -24.66 -4.30 3.37
N GLY A 208 -24.09 -5.15 4.23
CA GLY A 208 -24.72 -6.33 4.83
C GLY A 208 -24.83 -7.55 3.91
N LYS A 209 -24.18 -7.54 2.74
CA LYS A 209 -24.25 -8.64 1.76
C LYS A 209 -23.10 -9.63 1.93
N LEU A 210 -23.08 -10.31 3.07
CA LEU A 210 -21.90 -11.03 3.56
C LEU A 210 -21.40 -12.16 2.63
N GLU A 211 -22.28 -12.94 1.99
CA GLU A 211 -21.85 -14.01 1.06
C GLU A 211 -21.30 -13.47 -0.27
N GLU A 212 -21.82 -12.32 -0.74
CA GLU A 212 -21.29 -11.63 -1.92
C GLU A 212 -19.91 -11.04 -1.60
N ALA A 213 -19.76 -10.44 -0.42
CA ALA A 213 -18.48 -9.97 0.11
C ALA A 213 -17.46 -11.11 0.20
N ARG A 214 -17.86 -12.27 0.75
CA ARG A 214 -17.00 -13.46 0.85
C ARG A 214 -16.47 -13.87 -0.52
N SER A 215 -17.34 -13.90 -1.52
CA SER A 215 -16.98 -14.29 -2.88
C SER A 215 -15.95 -13.33 -3.49
N SER A 216 -16.16 -12.01 -3.32
CA SER A 216 -15.24 -10.98 -3.80
C SER A 216 -13.89 -11.04 -3.08
N LEU A 217 -13.90 -11.14 -1.74
CA LEU A 217 -12.67 -11.21 -0.94
C LEU A 217 -11.87 -12.48 -1.26
N MET A 218 -12.53 -13.63 -1.38
CA MET A 218 -11.88 -14.91 -1.71
C MET A 218 -11.21 -14.85 -3.08
N LEU A 219 -11.89 -14.30 -4.10
CA LEU A 219 -11.33 -14.19 -5.44
C LEU A 219 -10.08 -13.29 -5.44
N GLY A 220 -10.15 -12.11 -4.81
CA GLY A 220 -9.00 -11.22 -4.69
C GLY A 220 -7.83 -11.84 -3.92
N MET A 221 -8.11 -12.61 -2.87
CA MET A 221 -7.10 -13.37 -2.11
C MET A 221 -6.42 -14.42 -2.98
N THR A 222 -7.18 -15.26 -3.68
CA THR A 222 -6.63 -16.29 -4.58
C THR A 222 -5.77 -15.66 -5.67
N MET A 223 -6.20 -14.54 -6.26
CA MET A 223 -5.39 -13.82 -7.24
C MET A 223 -4.06 -13.32 -6.64
N ARG A 224 -4.06 -12.76 -5.42
CA ARG A 224 -2.83 -12.36 -4.73
C ARG A 224 -1.88 -13.54 -4.50
N GLU A 225 -2.42 -14.71 -4.13
CA GLU A 225 -1.63 -15.94 -3.97
C GLU A 225 -1.01 -16.39 -5.29
N GLU A 226 -1.79 -16.46 -6.37
CA GLU A 226 -1.33 -16.85 -7.71
C GLU A 226 -0.27 -15.89 -8.27
N LEU A 227 -0.46 -14.58 -8.03
CA LEU A 227 0.47 -13.52 -8.42
C LEU A 227 1.69 -13.41 -7.47
N ASN A 228 1.72 -14.19 -6.39
CA ASN A 228 2.77 -14.17 -5.36
C ASN A 228 2.94 -12.79 -4.67
N ILE A 229 1.86 -12.04 -4.49
CA ILE A 229 1.83 -10.76 -3.77
C ILE A 229 1.61 -11.03 -2.28
N ARG A 230 2.63 -11.60 -1.65
CA ARG A 230 2.57 -12.08 -0.26
C ARG A 230 2.50 -10.94 0.76
N VAL A 231 3.12 -9.80 0.46
CA VAL A 231 3.19 -8.63 1.36
C VAL A 231 1.80 -8.10 1.76
N ASP A 232 0.80 -8.30 0.90
CA ASP A 232 -0.58 -7.85 1.13
C ASP A 232 -1.50 -8.90 1.76
N LEU A 233 -1.07 -10.15 1.82
CA LEU A 233 -1.87 -11.24 2.39
C LEU A 233 -2.23 -11.02 3.87
N PRO A 234 -1.38 -10.44 4.74
CA PRO A 234 -1.79 -10.13 6.11
C PRO A 234 -3.05 -9.27 6.20
N PHE A 235 -3.14 -8.18 5.43
CA PHE A 235 -4.35 -7.34 5.37
C PHE A 235 -5.53 -8.11 4.79
N THR A 236 -5.29 -8.93 3.76
CA THR A 236 -6.32 -9.77 3.15
C THR A 236 -6.94 -10.75 4.15
N TYR A 237 -6.11 -11.41 4.95
CA TYR A 237 -6.56 -12.31 5.99
C TYR A 237 -7.30 -11.57 7.10
N MET A 238 -6.92 -10.33 7.46
CA MET A 238 -7.71 -9.54 8.41
C MET A 238 -9.11 -9.24 7.87
N ASN A 239 -9.24 -8.79 6.62
CA ASN A 239 -10.55 -8.55 6.00
C ASN A 239 -11.42 -9.82 5.98
N MET A 240 -10.82 -10.98 5.67
CA MET A 240 -11.51 -12.27 5.76
C MET A 240 -11.92 -12.60 7.19
N GLY A 241 -11.07 -12.32 8.18
CA GLY A 241 -11.39 -12.52 9.59
C GLY A 241 -12.55 -11.63 10.06
N ASP A 242 -12.55 -10.36 9.66
CA ASP A 242 -13.61 -9.40 9.98
C ASP A 242 -14.95 -9.84 9.40
N LEU A 243 -14.96 -10.27 8.14
CA LEU A 243 -16.15 -10.84 7.51
C LEU A 243 -16.66 -12.08 8.25
N GLU A 244 -15.78 -13.04 8.56
CA GLU A 244 -16.18 -14.26 9.26
C GLU A 244 -16.69 -13.97 10.68
N GLN A 245 -16.13 -12.97 11.36
CA GLN A 245 -16.62 -12.51 12.65
C GLN A 245 -18.04 -11.94 12.54
N GLU A 246 -18.30 -11.10 11.54
CA GLU A 246 -19.63 -10.54 11.28
C GLU A 246 -20.65 -11.65 10.98
N MET A 247 -20.23 -12.67 10.23
CA MET A 247 -21.02 -13.88 9.96
C MET A 247 -21.15 -14.84 11.17
N GLN A 248 -20.63 -14.47 12.34
CA GLN A 248 -20.63 -15.26 13.58
C GLN A 248 -19.80 -16.55 13.54
N ASN A 249 -18.89 -16.69 12.56
CA ASN A 249 -17.97 -17.81 12.42
C ASN A 249 -16.68 -17.55 13.20
N MET A 250 -16.80 -17.45 14.53
CA MET A 250 -15.72 -17.01 15.42
C MET A 250 -14.43 -17.82 15.32
N GLU A 251 -14.51 -19.14 15.12
CA GLU A 251 -13.33 -20.01 14.95
C GLU A 251 -12.57 -19.70 13.66
N GLN A 252 -13.31 -19.45 12.57
CA GLN A 252 -12.73 -19.12 11.28
C GLN A 252 -12.13 -17.72 11.29
N ALA A 253 -12.78 -16.76 11.97
CA ALA A 253 -12.25 -15.42 12.20
C ALA A 253 -10.89 -15.50 12.94
N GLU A 254 -10.82 -16.26 14.04
CA GLU A 254 -9.58 -16.46 14.78
C GLU A 254 -8.47 -17.06 13.92
N LEU A 255 -8.80 -18.07 13.10
CA LEU A 255 -7.84 -18.70 12.19
C LEU A 255 -7.25 -17.68 11.20
N TYR A 256 -8.10 -16.84 10.60
CA TYR A 256 -7.66 -15.83 9.65
C TYR A 256 -6.80 -14.74 10.30
N TYR A 257 -7.20 -14.21 11.46
CA TYR A 257 -6.37 -13.23 12.17
C TYR A 257 -5.02 -13.81 12.61
N ARG A 258 -4.99 -15.08 13.03
CA ARG A 258 -3.72 -15.77 13.35
C ARG A 258 -2.84 -15.96 12.13
N LYS A 259 -3.40 -16.33 10.97
CA LYS A 259 -2.66 -16.38 9.71
C LYS A 259 -2.05 -15.02 9.36
N ALA A 260 -2.83 -13.94 9.51
CA ALA A 260 -2.34 -12.58 9.30
C ALA A 260 -1.15 -12.26 10.20
N ALA A 261 -1.28 -12.51 11.51
CA ALA A 261 -0.23 -12.24 12.50
C ALA A 261 1.03 -13.06 12.24
N THR A 262 0.91 -14.37 12.00
CA THR A 262 2.05 -15.25 11.72
C THR A 262 2.79 -14.80 10.47
N LEU A 263 2.08 -14.57 9.37
CA LEU A 263 2.72 -14.18 8.12
C LEU A 263 3.37 -12.79 8.21
N ALA A 264 2.71 -11.81 8.85
CA ALA A 264 3.29 -10.50 9.09
C ALA A 264 4.55 -10.57 9.96
N GLN A 265 4.56 -11.43 10.98
CA GLN A 265 5.72 -11.65 11.83
C GLN A 265 6.88 -12.31 11.07
N GLU A 266 6.60 -13.32 10.25
CA GLU A 266 7.59 -14.01 9.41
C GLU A 266 8.27 -13.06 8.40
N MET A 267 7.51 -12.11 7.86
CA MET A 267 7.99 -11.11 6.90
C MET A 267 8.53 -9.83 7.58
N GLU A 268 8.56 -9.80 8.92
CA GLU A 268 8.99 -8.64 9.71
C GLU A 268 8.22 -7.35 9.37
N LEU A 269 6.90 -7.47 9.17
CA LEU A 269 6.00 -6.34 8.87
C LEU A 269 5.30 -5.86 10.16
N PRO A 270 5.85 -4.86 10.87
CA PRO A 270 5.31 -4.45 12.16
C PRO A 270 3.89 -3.93 12.07
N ILE A 271 3.54 -3.16 11.04
CA ILE A 271 2.21 -2.54 10.95
C ILE A 271 1.10 -3.59 10.78
N PRO A 272 1.14 -4.48 9.76
CA PRO A 272 0.15 -5.54 9.65
C PRO A 272 0.14 -6.47 10.87
N TYR A 273 1.30 -6.73 11.50
CA TYR A 273 1.37 -7.56 12.69
C TYR A 273 0.62 -6.94 13.87
N ILE A 274 0.79 -5.63 14.10
CA ILE A 274 0.10 -4.93 15.18
C ILE A 274 -1.40 -4.91 14.93
N PHE A 275 -1.85 -4.63 13.69
CA PHE A 275 -3.27 -4.67 13.34
C PHE A 275 -3.87 -6.07 13.53
N ALA A 276 -3.16 -7.13 13.16
CA ALA A 276 -3.65 -8.49 13.40
C ALA A 276 -3.80 -8.80 14.89
N LEU A 277 -2.89 -8.32 15.75
CA LEU A 277 -3.02 -8.43 17.20
C LEU A 277 -4.20 -7.64 17.75
N LEU A 278 -4.49 -6.47 17.18
CA LEU A 278 -5.70 -5.71 17.50
C LEU A 278 -6.95 -6.50 17.13
N SER A 279 -7.05 -7.04 15.91
CA SER A 279 -8.20 -7.86 15.49
C SER A 279 -8.40 -9.08 16.38
N ILE A 280 -7.33 -9.79 16.75
CA ILE A 280 -7.38 -10.90 17.73
C ILE A 280 -7.90 -10.41 19.09
N GLY A 281 -7.44 -9.24 19.55
CA GLY A 281 -7.88 -8.65 20.80
C GLY A 281 -9.38 -8.30 20.80
N TYR A 282 -9.86 -7.67 19.72
CA TYR A 282 -11.28 -7.34 19.55
C TYR A 282 -12.16 -8.59 19.42
N LEU A 283 -11.70 -9.63 18.73
CA LEU A 283 -12.38 -10.93 18.70
C LEU A 283 -12.53 -11.52 20.12
N HIS A 284 -11.48 -11.48 20.94
CA HIS A 284 -11.57 -11.93 22.33
C HIS A 284 -12.54 -11.07 23.16
N LEU A 285 -12.66 -9.75 22.91
CA LEU A 285 -13.68 -8.92 23.56
C LEU A 285 -15.10 -9.33 23.14
N ALA A 286 -15.31 -9.64 21.86
CA ALA A 286 -16.59 -10.13 21.34
C ALA A 286 -16.97 -11.49 21.95
N GLN A 287 -15.98 -12.31 22.30
CA GLN A 287 -16.16 -13.60 23.00
C GLN A 287 -16.22 -13.47 24.53
N GLU A 288 -16.37 -12.26 25.09
CA GLU A 288 -16.41 -12.00 26.53
C GLU A 288 -15.16 -12.48 27.30
N GLN A 289 -13.98 -12.43 26.65
CA GLN A 289 -12.69 -12.83 27.22
C GLN A 289 -11.74 -11.64 27.37
N PRO A 290 -12.07 -10.64 28.22
CA PRO A 290 -11.34 -9.37 28.26
C PRO A 290 -9.89 -9.49 28.75
N THR A 291 -9.56 -10.51 29.55
CA THR A 291 -8.16 -10.79 29.95
C THR A 291 -7.30 -11.24 28.76
N ARG A 292 -7.84 -12.07 27.86
CA ARG A 292 -7.13 -12.50 26.64
C ARG A 292 -7.02 -11.34 25.63
N ALA A 293 -8.07 -10.53 25.54
CA ALA A 293 -8.04 -9.30 24.75
C ALA A 293 -6.92 -8.36 25.22
N LEU A 294 -6.85 -8.10 26.54
CA LEU A 294 -5.84 -7.22 27.12
C LEU A 294 -4.41 -7.70 26.81
N ALA A 295 -4.13 -9.00 26.90
CA ALA A 295 -2.81 -9.55 26.55
C ALA A 295 -2.43 -9.30 25.08
N SER A 296 -3.41 -9.38 24.17
CA SER A 296 -3.22 -9.11 22.74
C SER A 296 -2.92 -7.62 22.52
N PHE A 297 -3.69 -6.73 23.16
CA PHE A 297 -3.48 -5.28 23.10
C PHE A 297 -2.18 -4.82 23.77
N GLU A 298 -1.72 -5.48 24.84
CA GLU A 298 -0.42 -5.24 25.47
C GLU A 298 0.74 -5.58 24.54
N THR A 299 0.65 -6.72 23.85
CA THR A 299 1.62 -7.12 22.83
C THR A 299 1.62 -6.13 21.66
N ALA A 300 0.43 -5.75 21.16
CA ALA A 300 0.26 -4.77 20.08
C ALA A 300 0.92 -3.43 20.43
N ARG A 301 0.65 -2.88 21.63
CA ARG A 301 1.24 -1.62 22.10
C ARG A 301 2.75 -1.71 22.28
N HIS A 302 3.25 -2.81 22.82
CA HIS A 302 4.69 -3.03 22.98
C HIS A 302 5.39 -2.99 21.61
N MET A 303 4.81 -3.64 20.60
CA MET A 303 5.33 -3.62 19.23
C MET A 303 5.23 -2.22 18.62
N ALA A 304 4.10 -1.52 18.75
CA ALA A 304 3.97 -0.14 18.29
C ALA A 304 5.02 0.79 18.93
N THR A 305 5.33 0.59 20.22
CA THR A 305 6.36 1.36 20.93
C THR A 305 7.76 1.05 20.38
N ARG A 306 8.06 -0.23 20.17
CA ARG A 306 9.37 -0.69 19.66
C ARG A 306 9.67 -0.15 18.27
N HIS A 307 8.66 -0.02 17.43
CA HIS A 307 8.78 0.46 16.06
C HIS A 307 8.51 1.96 15.90
N SER A 308 8.32 2.69 17.01
CA SER A 308 8.06 4.14 17.03
C SER A 308 6.86 4.58 16.18
N VAL A 309 5.82 3.75 16.11
CA VAL A 309 4.64 3.99 15.27
C VAL A 309 3.59 4.75 16.08
N SER A 310 3.64 6.09 16.01
CA SER A 310 2.84 7.00 16.86
C SER A 310 1.33 6.80 16.77
N TYR A 311 0.78 6.59 15.59
CA TYR A 311 -0.67 6.48 15.41
C TYR A 311 -1.24 5.16 15.94
N VAL A 312 -0.53 4.06 15.72
CA VAL A 312 -0.91 2.74 16.23
C VAL A 312 -0.80 2.69 17.77
N LEU A 313 0.07 3.51 18.37
CA LEU A 313 0.13 3.65 19.83
C LEU A 313 -1.16 4.23 20.43
N ALA A 314 -1.79 5.19 19.75
CA ALA A 314 -3.07 5.75 20.21
C ALA A 314 -4.17 4.67 20.16
N VAL A 315 -4.32 3.99 19.03
CA VAL A 315 -5.30 2.92 18.82
C VAL A 315 -5.14 1.80 19.85
N THR A 316 -3.90 1.31 20.05
CA THR A 316 -3.61 0.25 21.02
C THR A 316 -3.85 0.69 22.46
N SER A 317 -3.66 1.97 22.80
CA SER A 317 -3.93 2.51 24.13
C SER A 317 -5.44 2.59 24.43
N THR A 318 -6.24 3.02 23.46
CA THR A 318 -7.70 3.01 23.54
C THR A 318 -8.22 1.59 23.74
N ALA A 319 -7.74 0.63 22.94
CA ALA A 319 -8.13 -0.78 23.04
C ALA A 319 -7.79 -1.40 24.41
N GLN A 320 -6.61 -1.10 24.96
CA GLN A 320 -6.24 -1.52 26.32
C GLN A 320 -7.18 -0.96 27.39
N THR A 321 -7.55 0.32 27.25
CA THR A 321 -8.44 0.98 28.21
C THR A 321 -9.81 0.32 28.19
N GLU A 322 -10.36 0.06 26.99
CA GLU A 322 -11.62 -0.66 26.83
C GLU A 322 -11.58 -2.05 27.49
N ALA A 323 -10.53 -2.84 27.21
CA ALA A 323 -10.39 -4.17 27.82
C ALA A 323 -10.30 -4.11 29.35
N ARG A 324 -9.56 -3.13 29.92
CA ARG A 324 -9.47 -2.95 31.37
C ARG A 324 -10.82 -2.61 31.99
N THR A 325 -11.61 -1.76 31.34
CA THR A 325 -12.97 -1.41 31.81
C THR A 325 -13.92 -2.62 31.80
N ARG A 326 -13.75 -3.59 30.89
CA ARG A 326 -14.54 -4.83 30.90
C ARG A 326 -14.10 -5.86 31.94
N ILE A 327 -12.91 -5.71 32.52
CA ILE A 327 -12.39 -6.59 33.59
C ILE A 327 -12.86 -6.13 34.98
N SER A 328 -12.97 -4.81 35.18
CA SER A 328 -13.33 -4.18 36.46
C SER A 328 -14.80 -4.37 36.82
#